data_AF-A0A7Y3J422-F1
#
_entry.id   AF-A0A7Y3J422-F1
#
_cell.length_a   1.000
_cell.length_b   1.000
_cell.length_c   1.000
_cell.angle_alpha   90.00
_cell.angle_beta   90.00
_cell.angle_gamma   90.00
#
_symmetry.space_group_name_H-M   'P 1'
#
loop_
_entity.id
_entity.type
_entity.pdbx_description
1 polymer ?
#
loop_
_entity_poly.entity_id
_entity_poly.type
_entity_poly.pdbx_seq_one_letter_code
_entity_poly.pdbx_strand_id
1 'polypeptide(L)'
;MSRFIKKALEKLPRLDKGQLGELLKDIVAEHQLYEASLQSIPGGLVVLSSDNNVLFHNKAAERFLGLSTSVETSEKPIWNLPVDREVAEYFRQTLTSTEPMFSREFTFDAPNG
;
A
#
# COMPACT_ATOMS: atom_id res chain seq x y z
N MET A 1 1.38 16.03 -3.64
CA MET A 1 -0.08 15.80 -3.43
C MET A 1 -0.89 16.90 -2.73
N SER A 2 -1.00 17.02 -1.38
CA SER A 2 -2.12 17.82 -0.76
C SER A 2 -2.20 19.28 -1.22
N ARG A 3 -1.04 19.94 -1.41
CA ARG A 3 -0.97 21.33 -1.86
C ARG A 3 -1.29 21.52 -3.34
N PHE A 4 -0.97 20.54 -4.18
CA PHE A 4 -1.28 20.56 -5.61
C PHE A 4 -2.78 20.31 -5.84
N ILE A 5 -3.32 19.25 -5.24
CA ILE A 5 -4.75 18.93 -5.29
C ILE A 5 -5.58 20.07 -4.69
N LYS A 6 -5.15 20.70 -3.59
CA LYS A 6 -5.84 21.86 -3.02
C LYS A 6 -5.89 23.05 -3.99
N LYS A 7 -4.78 23.37 -4.64
CA LYS A 7 -4.74 24.44 -5.67
C LYS A 7 -5.57 24.08 -6.90
N ALA A 8 -5.61 22.82 -7.27
CA ALA A 8 -6.44 22.32 -8.36
C ALA A 8 -7.94 22.47 -8.05
N LEU A 9 -8.35 22.08 -6.83
CA LEU A 9 -9.71 22.24 -6.32
C LEU A 9 -10.14 23.71 -6.23
N GLU A 10 -9.24 24.61 -5.82
CA GLU A 10 -9.51 26.06 -5.80
C GLU A 10 -9.78 26.64 -7.20
N LYS A 11 -9.17 26.07 -8.24
CA LYS A 11 -9.32 26.52 -9.63
C LYS A 11 -10.46 25.82 -10.37
N LEU A 12 -10.95 24.69 -9.86
CA LEU A 12 -11.98 23.83 -10.47
C LEU A 12 -13.19 24.60 -11.04
N PRO A 13 -13.77 25.60 -10.35
CA PRO A 13 -14.95 26.33 -10.85
C PRO A 13 -14.68 27.18 -12.11
N ARG A 14 -13.41 27.41 -12.46
CA ARG A 14 -12.97 28.28 -13.55
C ARG A 14 -12.36 27.51 -14.72
N LEU A 15 -12.27 26.18 -14.63
CA LEU A 15 -11.66 25.35 -15.66
C LEU A 15 -12.69 24.94 -16.71
N ASP A 16 -12.31 25.05 -17.98
CA ASP A 16 -13.06 24.40 -19.05
C ASP A 16 -12.78 22.88 -19.11
N LYS A 17 -13.50 22.17 -19.99
CA LYS A 17 -13.35 20.71 -20.14
C LYS A 17 -11.95 20.29 -20.56
N GLY A 18 -11.25 21.06 -21.39
CA GLY A 18 -9.90 20.76 -21.84
C GLY A 18 -8.90 20.94 -20.71
N GLN A 19 -9.01 22.06 -19.98
CA GLN A 19 -8.16 22.34 -18.83
C GLN A 19 -8.38 21.34 -17.68
N LEU A 20 -9.60 20.87 -17.47
CA LEU A 20 -9.90 19.79 -16.53
C LEU A 20 -9.24 18.48 -16.97
N GLY A 21 -9.25 18.17 -18.27
CA GLY A 21 -8.59 17.00 -18.83
C GLY A 21 -7.08 17.01 -18.59
N GLU A 22 -6.41 18.14 -18.85
CA GLU A 22 -4.97 18.28 -18.57
C GLU A 22 -4.65 18.16 -17.09
N LEU A 23 -5.46 18.77 -16.22
CA LEU A 23 -5.29 18.64 -14.78
C LEU A 23 -5.38 17.17 -14.31
N LEU A 24 -6.33 16.41 -14.84
CA LEU A 24 -6.47 14.98 -14.51
C LEU A 24 -5.26 14.18 -15.00
N LYS A 25 -4.72 14.49 -16.19
CA LYS A 25 -3.48 13.87 -16.69
C LYS A 25 -2.30 14.15 -15.76
N ASP A 26 -2.14 15.39 -15.30
CA ASP A 26 -1.08 15.76 -14.38
C ASP A 26 -1.19 14.98 -13.06
N ILE A 27 -2.41 14.85 -12.52
CA ILE A 27 -2.67 14.06 -11.30
C ILE A 27 -2.31 12.59 -11.52
N VAL A 28 -2.71 12.00 -12.65
CA VAL A 28 -2.38 10.61 -12.99
C VAL A 28 -0.87 10.41 -13.13
N ALA A 29 -0.17 11.33 -13.80
CA ALA A 29 1.28 11.26 -13.96
C ALA A 29 2.02 11.38 -12.62
N GLU A 30 1.61 12.30 -11.74
CA GLU A 30 2.17 12.43 -10.39
C GLU A 30 1.91 11.14 -9.57
N HIS A 31 0.69 10.59 -9.66
CA HIS A 31 0.33 9.33 -8.99
C HIS A 31 1.19 8.16 -9.49
N GLN A 32 1.34 8.00 -10.80
CA GLN A 32 2.16 6.95 -11.40
C GLN A 32 3.63 7.05 -10.98
N LEU A 33 4.17 8.26 -10.88
CA LEU A 33 5.54 8.47 -10.41
C LEU A 33 5.70 8.06 -8.94
N TYR A 34 4.74 8.42 -8.08
CA TYR A 34 4.76 7.99 -6.69
C TYR A 34 4.64 6.47 -6.57
N GLU A 35 3.71 5.87 -7.29
CA GLU A 35 3.52 4.42 -7.30
C GLU A 35 4.79 3.71 -7.78
N ALA A 36 5.37 4.14 -8.90
CA ALA A 36 6.64 3.60 -9.40
C ALA A 36 7.77 3.71 -8.35
N SER A 37 7.81 4.81 -7.60
CA SER A 37 8.80 5.00 -6.53
C SER A 37 8.59 3.99 -5.40
N LEU A 38 7.36 3.80 -4.92
CA LEU A 38 7.04 2.78 -3.89
C LEU A 38 7.34 1.36 -4.38
N GLN A 39 7.03 1.08 -5.65
CA GLN A 39 7.28 -0.20 -6.30
C GLN A 39 8.78 -0.51 -6.48
N SER A 40 9.63 0.52 -6.53
CA SER A 40 11.09 0.38 -6.65
C SER A 40 11.82 0.12 -5.33
N ILE A 41 11.16 0.31 -4.18
CA ILE A 41 11.77 0.10 -2.87
C ILE A 41 12.18 -1.37 -2.72
N PRO A 42 13.46 -1.68 -2.38
CA PRO A 42 13.91 -3.06 -2.22
C PRO A 42 13.19 -3.81 -1.09
N GLY A 43 12.88 -3.10 0.00
CA GLY A 43 12.12 -3.63 1.14
C GLY A 43 10.63 -3.75 0.85
N GLY A 44 9.97 -4.71 1.51
CA GLY A 44 8.53 -4.88 1.44
C GLY A 44 7.81 -3.76 2.17
N LEU A 45 6.84 -3.12 1.50
CA LEU A 45 5.95 -2.13 2.07
C LEU A 45 4.51 -2.61 1.95
N VAL A 46 3.79 -2.61 3.06
CA VAL A 46 2.34 -2.85 3.12
C VAL A 46 1.70 -1.70 3.88
N VAL A 47 0.64 -1.13 3.32
CA VAL A 47 -0.16 -0.07 3.96
C VAL A 47 -1.50 -0.66 4.35
N LEU A 48 -1.92 -0.42 5.59
CA LEU A 48 -3.16 -0.95 6.15
C LEU A 48 -4.17 0.17 6.44
N SER A 49 -5.45 -0.20 6.42
CA SER A 49 -6.53 0.63 6.97
C SER A 49 -6.54 0.57 8.50
N SER A 50 -7.39 1.38 9.13
CA SER A 50 -7.67 1.31 10.57
C SER A 50 -8.21 -0.06 11.02
N ASP A 51 -8.85 -0.79 10.11
CA ASP A 51 -9.38 -2.14 10.35
C ASP A 51 -8.37 -3.24 10.00
N ASN A 52 -7.11 -2.86 9.74
CA ASN A 52 -6.01 -3.74 9.36
C ASN A 52 -6.16 -4.43 7.99
N ASN A 53 -7.05 -3.93 7.14
CA ASN A 53 -7.20 -4.39 5.75
C ASN A 53 -6.07 -3.80 4.91
N VAL A 54 -5.56 -4.55 3.92
CA VAL A 54 -4.50 -4.07 3.04
C VAL A 54 -5.05 -3.04 2.06
N LEU A 55 -4.48 -1.83 2.06
CA LEU A 55 -4.81 -0.75 1.12
C LEU A 55 -3.83 -0.70 -0.06
N PHE A 56 -2.59 -1.14 0.15
CA PHE A 56 -1.54 -1.14 -0.86
C PHE A 56 -0.42 -2.08 -0.43
N HIS A 57 0.20 -2.77 -1.40
CA HIS A 57 1.51 -3.38 -1.19
C HIS A 57 2.43 -3.18 -2.39
N ASN A 58 3.73 -3.08 -2.13
CA ASN A 58 4.70 -3.05 -3.22
C ASN A 58 5.09 -4.46 -3.72
N LYS A 59 5.77 -4.51 -4.86
CA LYS A 59 6.27 -5.75 -5.48
C LYS A 59 7.22 -6.53 -4.57
N ALA A 60 7.96 -5.85 -3.70
CA ALA A 60 8.83 -6.52 -2.74
C ALA A 60 8.01 -7.25 -1.67
N ALA A 61 6.96 -6.61 -1.13
CA ALA A 61 6.06 -7.25 -0.19
C ALA A 61 5.30 -8.42 -0.81
N GLU A 62 4.86 -8.31 -2.07
CA GLU A 62 4.28 -9.43 -2.82
C GLU A 62 5.23 -10.63 -2.88
N ARG A 63 6.51 -10.42 -3.20
CA ARG A 63 7.52 -11.49 -3.23
C ARG A 63 7.82 -12.10 -1.86
N PHE A 64 7.86 -11.29 -0.82
CA PHE A 64 8.23 -11.74 0.53
C PHE A 64 7.08 -12.44 1.25
N LEU A 65 5.85 -11.95 1.05
CA LEU A 65 4.66 -12.39 1.78
C LEU A 65 3.70 -13.23 0.93
N GLY A 66 3.94 -13.36 -0.38
CA GLY A 66 3.03 -14.06 -1.30
C GLY A 66 1.70 -13.32 -1.53
N LEU A 67 1.66 -12.00 -1.32
CA LEU A 67 0.45 -11.19 -1.52
C LEU A 67 0.16 -11.05 -3.01
N SER A 68 -1.10 -11.23 -3.40
CA SER A 68 -1.56 -10.96 -4.77
C SER A 68 -2.30 -9.63 -4.85
N THR A 69 -2.39 -9.03 -6.04
CA THR A 69 -3.13 -7.76 -6.24
C THR A 69 -4.59 -7.81 -5.76
N SER A 70 -5.21 -8.99 -5.74
CA SER A 70 -6.58 -9.16 -5.21
C SER A 70 -6.71 -8.83 -3.72
N VAL A 71 -5.59 -8.88 -2.97
CA VAL A 71 -5.52 -8.56 -1.54
C VAL A 71 -5.87 -7.10 -1.26
N GLU A 72 -5.51 -6.17 -2.15
CA GLU A 72 -5.78 -4.73 -1.96
C GLU A 72 -7.28 -4.40 -1.97
N THR A 73 -8.10 -5.31 -2.50
CA THR A 73 -9.56 -5.20 -2.51
C THR A 73 -10.24 -6.03 -1.42
N SER A 74 -9.47 -6.72 -0.57
CA SER A 74 -9.99 -7.60 0.45
C SER A 74 -10.38 -6.82 1.72
N GLU A 75 -11.63 -6.97 2.14
CA GLU A 75 -12.14 -6.45 3.43
C GLU A 75 -11.78 -7.38 4.62
N LYS A 76 -10.63 -8.05 4.54
CA LYS A 76 -10.14 -8.95 5.60
C LYS A 76 -8.82 -8.44 6.13
N PRO A 77 -8.57 -8.57 7.44
CA PRO A 77 -7.32 -8.13 8.02
C PRO A 77 -6.15 -8.95 7.50
N ILE A 78 -4.96 -8.35 7.48
CA ILE A 78 -3.75 -8.93 6.86
C ILE A 78 -3.41 -10.36 7.34
N TRP A 79 -3.69 -10.71 8.59
CA TRP A 79 -3.42 -12.04 9.15
C TRP A 79 -4.40 -13.13 8.70
N ASN A 80 -5.52 -12.77 8.06
CA ASN A 80 -6.46 -13.71 7.46
C ASN A 80 -6.17 -13.97 5.97
N LEU A 81 -5.11 -13.38 5.44
CA LEU A 81 -4.64 -13.58 4.07
C LEU A 81 -3.74 -14.83 3.99
N PRO A 82 -3.54 -15.40 2.78
CA PRO A 82 -2.67 -16.57 2.59
C PRO A 82 -1.18 -16.18 2.67
N VAL A 83 -0.76 -15.65 3.82
CA VAL A 83 0.64 -15.39 4.16
C VAL A 83 1.16 -16.48 5.10
N ASP A 84 2.47 -16.51 5.33
CA ASP A 84 3.06 -17.44 6.29
C ASP A 84 2.39 -17.31 7.68
N ARG A 85 2.20 -18.45 8.36
CA ARG A 85 1.47 -18.51 9.63
C ARG A 85 2.16 -17.75 10.75
N GLU A 86 3.49 -17.81 10.84
CA GLU A 86 4.24 -17.10 11.88
C GLU A 86 4.13 -15.59 11.67
N VAL A 87 4.20 -15.16 10.41
CA VAL A 87 4.04 -13.76 10.03
C VAL A 87 2.61 -13.26 10.28
N ALA A 88 1.59 -14.05 9.93
CA ALA A 88 0.19 -13.72 10.19
C ALA A 88 -0.07 -13.52 11.69
N GLU A 89 0.39 -14.45 12.52
CA GLU A 89 0.20 -14.34 13.97
C GLU A 89 0.97 -13.15 14.54
N TYR A 90 2.18 -12.87 14.04
CA TYR A 90 2.91 -11.66 14.40
C TYR A 90 2.15 -10.39 14.04
N PHE A 91 1.60 -10.28 12.82
CA PHE A 91 0.77 -9.12 12.44
C PHE A 91 -0.43 -8.96 13.38
N ARG A 92 -1.13 -10.07 13.69
CA ARG A 92 -2.28 -10.03 14.59
C ARG A 92 -1.89 -9.51 15.97
N GLN A 93 -0.84 -10.04 16.59
CA GLN A 93 -0.38 -9.62 17.91
C GLN A 93 0.08 -8.14 17.90
N THR A 94 0.87 -7.78 16.89
CA THR A 94 1.43 -6.44 16.70
C THR A 94 0.35 -5.39 16.54
N LEU A 95 -0.63 -5.64 15.67
CA LEU A 95 -1.63 -4.66 15.28
C LEU A 95 -2.81 -4.57 16.25
N THR A 96 -2.90 -5.50 17.22
CA THR A 96 -3.91 -5.48 18.29
C THR A 96 -3.33 -5.09 19.65
N SER A 97 -1.99 -5.03 19.78
CA SER A 97 -1.31 -4.58 20.99
C SER A 97 -1.28 -3.05 21.10
N THR A 98 -1.30 -2.55 22.33
CA THR A 98 -1.07 -1.13 22.65
C THR A 98 0.41 -0.79 22.84
N GLU A 99 1.29 -1.78 22.86
CA GLU A 99 2.73 -1.58 23.07
C GLU A 99 3.46 -1.28 21.74
N PRO A 100 4.45 -0.36 21.74
CA PRO A 100 5.25 -0.07 20.56
C PRO A 100 6.13 -1.27 20.19
N MET A 101 6.25 -1.50 18.89
CA MET A 101 6.78 -2.76 18.34
C MET A 101 8.20 -2.61 17.82
N PHE A 102 9.00 -3.65 18.06
CA PHE A 102 10.39 -3.78 17.62
C PHE A 102 10.51 -4.72 16.40
N SER A 103 11.56 -4.53 15.62
CA SER A 103 11.93 -5.39 14.49
C SER A 103 11.98 -6.87 14.91
N ARG A 104 11.39 -7.75 14.10
CA ARG A 104 11.47 -9.21 14.24
C ARG A 104 12.01 -9.81 12.94
N GLU A 105 12.94 -10.74 13.06
CA GLU A 105 13.44 -11.55 11.95
C GLU A 105 12.61 -12.82 11.81
N PHE A 106 12.32 -13.20 10.56
CA PHE A 106 11.59 -14.42 10.22
C PHE A 106 12.47 -15.27 9.31
N THR A 107 12.40 -16.59 9.48
CA THR A 107 13.03 -17.53 8.57
C THR A 107 11.93 -18.14 7.71
N PHE A 108 12.04 -18.02 6.40
CA PHE A 108 11.12 -18.63 5.47
C PHE A 108 11.79 -19.84 4.84
N ASP A 109 11.06 -20.95 4.73
CA ASP A 109 11.50 -22.06 3.91
C ASP A 109 11.50 -21.58 2.45
N ALA A 110 12.63 -21.74 1.76
CA ALA A 110 12.70 -21.40 0.36
C ALA A 110 11.66 -22.25 -0.40
N PRO A 111 10.93 -21.68 -1.38
CA PRO A 111 9.99 -22.47 -2.17
C PRO A 111 10.64 -23.66 -2.91
N ASN A 112 11.98 -23.72 -2.95
CA ASN A 112 12.77 -24.82 -3.50
C ASN A 112 14.10 -24.99 -2.71
N GLY A 113 14.12 -25.81 -1.64
CA GLY A 113 15.35 -26.31 -1.01
C GLY A 113 15.33 -26.30 0.51
#